data_AF-A0AA97FI21-F1
#
_entry.id   AF-A0AA97FI21-F1
#
_cell.length_a   1.000
_cell.length_b   1.000
_cell.length_c   1.000
_cell.angle_alpha   90.00
_cell.angle_beta   90.00
_cell.angle_gamma   90.00
#
_symmetry.space_group_name_H-M   'P 1'
#
loop_
_entity.id
_entity.type
_entity.pdbx_description
1 polymer ?
#
loop_
_entity_poly.entity_id
_entity_poly.type
_entity_poly.pdbx_seq_one_letter_code
_entity_poly.pdbx_strand_id
1 'polypeptide(L)'
;MPAARPFTPSTRHVQLLRALVAAIAALMVTFSPDHSAIVGLPIFSGWAVATALALGLGAWMVAPAGERAVPVLLAVVYLAAGMVAGIAPLRGPLLYFVLVPLWAFVAGVLETGLGVARRRRGDGDGARDALTVGVLTLVVAAATLVVPADYVLDYYIEDAGQAFTLTGEIIAVGLFGGYAAIVAVFLAIAGLSPDAPRQTAAAPISEAEPRIPEERP
;
A
#
# COMPACT_ATOMS: atom_id res chain seq x y z
N MET A 1 -12.96 -29.90 25.14
CA MET A 1 -12.21 -28.70 24.71
C MET A 1 -12.89 -28.16 23.47
N PRO A 2 -13.32 -26.89 23.43
CA PRO A 2 -13.91 -26.32 22.21
C PRO A 2 -12.86 -26.37 21.08
N ALA A 3 -13.22 -26.94 19.94
CA ALA A 3 -12.34 -26.96 18.77
C ALA A 3 -12.01 -25.53 18.34
N ALA A 4 -10.72 -25.22 18.20
CA ALA A 4 -10.29 -23.91 17.70
C ALA A 4 -10.89 -23.69 16.31
N ARG A 5 -11.56 -22.55 16.10
CA ARG A 5 -12.06 -22.19 14.78
C ARG A 5 -10.87 -22.02 13.83
N PRO A 6 -10.91 -22.59 12.61
CA PRO A 6 -9.85 -22.40 11.63
C PRO A 6 -9.73 -20.91 11.25
N PHE A 7 -8.49 -20.44 11.10
CA PHE A 7 -8.20 -19.08 10.65
C PHE A 7 -8.79 -18.85 9.26
N THR A 8 -9.56 -17.77 9.10
CA THR A 8 -10.13 -17.34 7.81
C THR A 8 -9.51 -16.00 7.41
N PRO A 9 -8.61 -15.99 6.41
CA PRO A 9 -8.00 -14.75 5.94
C PRO A 9 -9.08 -13.80 5.42
N SER A 10 -8.88 -12.51 5.69
CA SER A 10 -9.75 -11.43 5.22
C SER A 10 -8.93 -10.32 4.59
N THR A 11 -9.60 -9.36 3.95
CA THR A 11 -8.95 -8.19 3.33
C THR A 11 -8.08 -7.43 4.33
N ARG A 12 -8.52 -7.31 5.58
CA ARG A 12 -7.77 -6.68 6.67
C ARG A 12 -6.43 -7.36 6.94
N HIS A 13 -6.41 -8.69 6.97
CA HIS A 13 -5.16 -9.44 7.16
C HIS A 13 -4.18 -9.20 6.02
N VAL A 14 -4.68 -9.06 4.78
CA VAL A 14 -3.84 -8.70 3.62
C VAL A 14 -3.28 -7.28 3.79
N GLN A 15 -4.09 -6.31 4.21
CA GLN A 15 -3.61 -4.94 4.44
C GLN A 15 -2.61 -4.86 5.59
N LEU A 16 -2.82 -5.60 6.68
CA LEU A 16 -1.86 -5.67 7.79
C LEU A 16 -0.52 -6.26 7.36
N LEU A 17 -0.54 -7.31 6.52
CA LEU A 17 0.69 -7.88 5.97
C LEU A 17 1.42 -6.86 5.08
N ARG A 18 0.69 -6.18 4.19
CA ARG A 18 1.25 -5.10 3.36
C ARG A 18 1.81 -3.95 4.21
N ALA A 19 1.11 -3.59 5.29
CA ALA A 19 1.54 -2.57 6.22
C ALA A 19 2.86 -2.93 6.91
N LEU A 20 2.99 -4.16 7.40
CA LEU A 20 4.23 -4.66 8.01
C LEU A 20 5.39 -4.65 7.01
N VAL A 21 5.17 -5.16 5.80
CA VAL A 21 6.18 -5.18 4.73
C VAL A 21 6.64 -3.76 4.37
N ALA A 22 5.70 -2.82 4.24
CA ALA A 22 6.00 -1.41 4.00
C ALA A 22 6.74 -0.77 5.19
N ALA A 23 6.37 -1.09 6.43
CA ALA A 23 7.04 -0.58 7.62
C ALA A 23 8.51 -1.02 7.67
N ILE A 24 8.79 -2.30 7.37
CA ILE A 24 10.17 -2.81 7.31
C ILE A 24 10.98 -2.02 6.27
N ALA A 25 10.45 -1.84 5.06
CA ALA A 25 11.12 -1.08 4.02
C ALA A 25 11.38 0.38 4.43
N ALA A 26 10.37 1.03 5.02
CA ALA A 26 10.48 2.40 5.52
C ALA A 26 11.57 2.54 6.58
N LEU A 27 11.63 1.63 7.55
CA LEU A 27 12.66 1.60 8.59
C LEU A 27 14.05 1.38 7.98
N MET A 28 14.18 0.43 7.05
CA MET A 28 15.46 0.14 6.38
C MET A 28 15.99 1.36 5.62
N VAL A 29 15.13 2.11 4.92
CA VAL A 29 15.54 3.34 4.23
C VAL A 29 15.86 4.46 5.23
N THR A 30 14.94 4.75 6.14
CA THR A 30 15.02 5.91 7.06
C THR A 30 16.25 5.86 7.96
N PHE A 31 16.63 4.66 8.43
CA PHE A 31 17.77 4.48 9.31
C PHE A 31 19.05 4.07 8.58
N SER A 32 19.03 4.03 7.24
CA SER A 32 20.25 3.82 6.46
C SER A 32 21.02 5.13 6.31
N PRO A 33 22.32 5.18 6.64
CA PRO A 33 23.15 6.33 6.30
C PRO A 33 23.42 6.42 4.79
N ASP A 34 23.30 5.30 4.06
CA ASP A 34 23.52 5.23 2.62
C ASP A 34 22.18 5.15 1.87
N HIS A 35 21.88 6.20 1.09
CA HIS A 35 20.69 6.30 0.24
C HIS A 35 21.05 6.20 -1.25
N SER A 36 22.14 5.52 -1.59
CA SER A 36 22.48 5.21 -2.98
C SER A 36 21.51 4.21 -3.61
N ALA A 37 21.45 4.18 -4.93
CA ALA A 37 20.69 3.19 -5.69
C ALA A 37 21.15 1.74 -5.41
N ILE A 38 22.43 1.55 -5.04
CA ILE A 38 23.00 0.25 -4.67
C ILE A 38 22.33 -0.32 -3.41
N VAL A 39 21.95 0.54 -2.46
CA VAL A 39 21.23 0.16 -1.24
C VAL A 39 19.71 0.21 -1.44
N GLY A 40 19.20 1.22 -2.14
CA GLY A 40 17.77 1.41 -2.37
C GLY A 40 17.13 0.30 -3.20
N LEU A 41 17.79 -0.19 -4.26
CA LEU A 41 17.25 -1.24 -5.13
C LEU A 41 17.05 -2.60 -4.42
N PRO A 42 18.00 -3.11 -3.60
CA PRO A 42 17.75 -4.30 -2.78
C PRO A 42 16.57 -4.16 -1.82
N ILE A 43 16.42 -3.01 -1.15
CA ILE A 43 15.31 -2.76 -0.22
C ILE A 43 13.99 -2.75 -0.99
N PHE A 44 13.94 -2.01 -2.10
CA PHE A 44 12.80 -2.00 -3.02
C PHE A 44 12.48 -3.40 -3.54
N SER A 45 13.49 -4.20 -3.92
CA SER A 45 13.34 -5.58 -4.36
C SER A 45 12.65 -6.44 -3.31
N GLY A 46 13.17 -6.46 -2.08
CA GLY A 46 12.60 -7.25 -0.99
C GLY A 46 11.16 -6.84 -0.67
N TRP A 47 10.93 -5.54 -0.58
CA TRP A 47 9.61 -4.96 -0.36
C TRP A 47 8.61 -5.30 -1.49
N ALA A 48 9.01 -5.15 -2.74
CA ALA A 48 8.15 -5.37 -3.90
C ALA A 48 7.79 -6.85 -4.05
N VAL A 49 8.75 -7.76 -3.86
CA VAL A 49 8.51 -9.22 -3.87
C VAL A 49 7.58 -9.62 -2.72
N ALA A 50 7.83 -9.15 -1.49
CA ALA A 50 6.97 -9.45 -0.35
C ALA A 50 5.54 -8.91 -0.55
N THR A 51 5.41 -7.70 -1.10
CA THR A 51 4.11 -7.11 -1.45
C THR A 51 3.41 -7.91 -2.55
N ALA A 52 4.13 -8.37 -3.57
CA ALA A 52 3.58 -9.23 -4.62
C ALA A 52 3.01 -10.54 -4.05
N LEU A 53 3.73 -11.17 -3.13
CA LEU A 53 3.26 -12.37 -2.45
C LEU A 53 1.99 -12.09 -1.63
N ALA A 54 1.95 -10.98 -0.87
CA ALA A 54 0.77 -10.58 -0.12
C ALA A 54 -0.45 -10.35 -1.03
N LEU A 55 -0.26 -9.67 -2.17
CA LEU A 55 -1.32 -9.43 -3.15
C LEU A 55 -1.77 -10.71 -3.85
N GLY A 56 -0.83 -11.59 -4.23
CA GLY A 56 -1.14 -12.87 -4.88
C GLY A 56 -1.90 -13.83 -3.97
N LEU A 57 -1.44 -13.98 -2.72
CA LEU A 57 -2.14 -14.76 -1.69
C LEU A 57 -3.51 -14.17 -1.39
N GLY A 58 -3.62 -12.84 -1.26
CA GLY A 58 -4.90 -12.15 -1.09
C GLY A 58 -5.86 -12.38 -2.25
N ALA A 59 -5.37 -12.34 -3.49
CA ALA A 59 -6.17 -12.63 -4.68
C ALA A 59 -6.68 -14.08 -4.71
N TRP A 60 -5.88 -15.03 -4.21
CA TRP A 60 -6.26 -16.44 -4.19
C TRP A 60 -7.23 -16.78 -3.05
N MET A 61 -6.96 -16.28 -1.84
CA MET A 61 -7.66 -16.67 -0.61
C MET A 61 -8.86 -15.78 -0.27
N VAL A 62 -8.83 -14.49 -0.66
CA VAL A 62 -9.82 -13.49 -0.23
C VAL A 62 -10.68 -12.99 -1.38
N ALA A 63 -10.12 -12.81 -2.58
CA ALA A 63 -10.86 -12.19 -3.67
C ALA A 63 -11.94 -13.14 -4.27
N PRO A 64 -13.16 -12.64 -4.54
CA PRO A 64 -14.22 -13.40 -5.18
C PRO A 64 -13.82 -13.95 -6.55
N ALA A 65 -14.40 -15.09 -6.94
CA ALA A 65 -14.24 -15.61 -8.29
C ALA A 65 -14.77 -14.58 -9.31
N GLY A 66 -13.97 -14.27 -10.33
CA GLY A 66 -14.28 -13.24 -11.34
C GLY A 66 -13.67 -11.86 -11.08
N GLU A 67 -13.15 -11.58 -9.87
CA GLU A 67 -12.56 -10.28 -9.52
C GLU A 67 -11.04 -10.33 -9.31
N ARG A 68 -10.42 -11.48 -9.58
CA ARG A 68 -9.00 -11.75 -9.28
C ARG A 68 -8.02 -11.15 -10.28
N ALA A 69 -8.49 -10.81 -11.49
CA ALA A 69 -7.62 -10.41 -12.58
C ALA A 69 -6.73 -9.20 -12.23
N VAL A 70 -7.31 -8.13 -11.70
CA VAL A 70 -6.55 -6.91 -11.37
C VAL A 70 -5.63 -7.11 -10.16
N PRO A 71 -6.05 -7.74 -9.04
CA PRO A 71 -5.13 -8.09 -7.94
C PRO A 71 -3.96 -8.99 -8.38
N VAL A 72 -4.22 -9.98 -9.24
CA VAL A 72 -3.15 -10.84 -9.79
C VAL A 72 -2.21 -10.04 -10.69
N LEU A 73 -2.74 -9.16 -11.54
CA LEU A 73 -1.92 -8.30 -12.39
C LEU A 73 -1.04 -7.35 -11.55
N LEU A 74 -1.59 -6.76 -10.48
CA LEU A 74 -0.82 -5.97 -9.53
C LEU A 74 0.30 -6.81 -8.90
N ALA A 75 0.01 -8.02 -8.43
CA ALA A 75 1.03 -8.91 -7.88
C ALA A 75 2.15 -9.20 -8.90
N VAL A 76 1.80 -9.44 -10.17
CA VAL A 76 2.77 -9.65 -11.25
C VAL A 76 3.63 -8.40 -11.49
N VAL A 77 3.05 -7.20 -11.52
CA VAL A 77 3.78 -5.94 -11.70
C VAL A 77 4.79 -5.71 -10.57
N TYR A 78 4.38 -5.91 -9.32
CA TYR A 78 5.27 -5.81 -8.16
C TYR A 78 6.37 -6.88 -8.20
N LEU A 79 6.03 -8.13 -8.56
CA LEU A 79 6.98 -9.22 -8.65
C LEU A 79 8.03 -8.95 -9.73
N ALA A 80 7.60 -8.53 -10.92
CA ALA A 80 8.50 -8.20 -12.02
C ALA A 80 9.45 -7.07 -11.65
N ALA A 81 8.94 -5.99 -11.06
CA ALA A 81 9.77 -4.87 -10.60
C ALA A 81 10.77 -5.32 -9.53
N GLY A 82 10.32 -6.11 -8.55
CA GLY A 82 11.19 -6.64 -7.51
C GLY A 82 12.28 -7.55 -8.06
N MET A 83 11.93 -8.46 -8.97
CA MET A 83 12.89 -9.35 -9.62
C MET A 83 13.96 -8.59 -10.40
N VAL A 84 13.56 -7.57 -11.17
CA VAL A 84 14.50 -6.74 -11.93
C VAL A 84 15.44 -5.96 -11.00
N ALA A 85 14.92 -5.33 -9.94
CA ALA A 85 15.74 -4.64 -8.93
C ALA A 85 16.68 -5.60 -8.16
N GLY A 86 16.28 -6.87 -8.06
CA GLY A 86 17.06 -7.93 -7.45
C GLY A 86 18.33 -8.31 -8.21
N ILE A 87 18.43 -8.02 -9.51
CA ILE A 87 19.57 -8.39 -10.36
C ILE A 87 20.79 -7.53 -10.01
N ALA A 88 21.70 -8.06 -9.18
CA ALA A 88 22.82 -7.32 -8.63
C ALA A 88 23.70 -6.60 -9.68
N PRO A 89 24.06 -7.20 -10.83
CA PRO A 89 24.85 -6.52 -11.86
C PRO A 89 24.16 -5.31 -12.52
N LEU A 90 22.83 -5.18 -12.42
CA LEU A 90 22.08 -4.07 -13.03
C LEU A 90 21.87 -2.90 -12.05
N ARG A 91 22.26 -3.05 -10.78
CA ARG A 91 21.99 -2.03 -9.76
C ARG A 91 22.81 -0.79 -9.99
N GLY A 92 22.13 0.34 -10.03
CA GLY A 92 22.73 1.64 -10.21
C GLY A 92 21.67 2.72 -10.46
N PRO A 93 22.11 3.97 -10.62
CA PRO A 93 21.21 5.12 -10.67
C PRO A 93 20.24 5.01 -11.86
N LEU A 94 20.74 4.63 -13.03
CA LEU A 94 19.93 4.42 -14.23
C LEU A 94 18.77 3.44 -13.97
N LEU A 95 19.05 2.29 -13.36
CA LEU A 95 18.00 1.31 -13.08
C LEU A 95 16.99 1.88 -12.09
N TYR A 96 17.43 2.57 -11.03
CA TYR A 96 16.54 3.16 -10.04
C TYR A 96 15.58 4.18 -10.68
N PHE A 97 16.13 5.16 -11.40
CA PHE A 97 15.37 6.25 -11.99
C PHE A 97 14.48 5.83 -13.19
N VAL A 98 14.66 4.63 -13.73
CA VAL A 98 13.75 4.06 -14.74
C VAL A 98 12.72 3.14 -14.09
N LEU A 99 13.17 2.18 -13.28
CA LEU A 99 12.35 1.10 -12.77
C LEU A 99 11.32 1.58 -11.75
N VAL A 100 11.74 2.39 -10.78
CA VAL A 100 10.87 2.82 -9.67
C VAL A 100 9.72 3.69 -10.16
N PRO A 101 9.92 4.77 -10.94
CA PRO A 101 8.79 5.55 -11.44
C PRO A 101 7.92 4.77 -12.44
N LEU A 102 8.49 3.89 -13.26
CA LEU A 102 7.72 3.04 -14.18
C LEU A 102 6.81 2.07 -13.42
N TRP A 103 7.36 1.36 -12.43
CA TRP A 103 6.58 0.49 -11.55
C TRP A 103 5.49 1.30 -10.83
N ALA A 104 5.85 2.45 -10.26
CA ALA A 104 4.93 3.28 -9.50
C ALA A 104 3.77 3.79 -10.36
N PHE A 105 4.05 4.17 -11.60
CA PHE A 105 3.03 4.57 -12.57
C PHE A 105 2.08 3.40 -12.88
N VAL A 106 2.61 2.25 -13.29
CA VAL A 106 1.79 1.09 -13.69
C VAL A 106 0.97 0.57 -12.50
N ALA A 107 1.61 0.35 -11.35
CA ALA A 107 0.93 -0.12 -10.14
C ALA A 107 -0.10 0.90 -9.65
N GLY A 108 0.23 2.19 -9.65
CA GLY A 108 -0.67 3.27 -9.26
C GLY A 108 -1.93 3.32 -10.12
N VAL A 109 -1.80 3.26 -11.45
CA VAL A 109 -2.95 3.22 -12.38
C VAL A 109 -3.83 2.00 -12.11
N LEU A 110 -3.24 0.82 -11.95
CA LEU A 110 -3.97 -0.42 -11.71
C LEU A 110 -4.72 -0.40 -10.36
N GLU A 111 -4.06 0.04 -9.29
CA GLU A 111 -4.65 0.06 -7.94
C GLU A 111 -5.71 1.16 -7.80
N THR A 112 -5.50 2.33 -8.40
CA THR A 112 -6.54 3.38 -8.50
C THR A 112 -7.73 2.90 -9.33
N GLY A 113 -7.50 2.29 -10.50
CA GLY A 113 -8.57 1.75 -11.34
C GLY A 113 -9.40 0.68 -10.63
N LEU A 114 -8.73 -0.18 -9.85
CA LEU A 114 -9.38 -1.18 -8.99
C LEU A 114 -10.26 -0.51 -7.92
N GLY A 115 -9.76 0.54 -7.28
CA GLY A 115 -10.54 1.32 -6.30
C GLY A 115 -11.78 1.99 -6.91
N VAL A 116 -11.65 2.57 -8.11
CA VAL A 116 -12.80 3.13 -8.86
C VAL A 116 -13.81 2.04 -9.20
N ALA A 117 -13.36 0.87 -9.65
CA ALA A 117 -14.24 -0.25 -9.99
C ALA A 117 -15.01 -0.76 -8.76
N ARG A 118 -14.34 -0.91 -7.62
CA ARG A 118 -14.98 -1.31 -6.34
C ARG A 118 -16.00 -0.31 -5.85
N ARG A 119 -15.68 0.99 -5.94
CA ARG A 119 -16.61 2.07 -5.56
C ARG A 119 -17.90 2.00 -6.36
N ARG A 120 -17.81 1.72 -7.67
CA ARG A 120 -19.00 1.56 -8.54
C ARG A 120 -19.86 0.34 -8.18
N ARG A 121 -19.30 -0.65 -7.48
CA ARG A 121 -19.99 -1.88 -7.04
C ARG A 121 -20.51 -1.80 -5.61
N GLY A 122 -20.30 -0.69 -4.90
CA GLY A 122 -20.76 -0.49 -3.52
C GLY A 122 -19.83 -1.03 -2.43
N ASP A 123 -18.61 -1.49 -2.78
CA ASP A 123 -17.58 -1.89 -1.81
C ASP A 123 -16.78 -0.66 -1.35
N GLY A 124 -17.33 0.07 -0.37
CA GLY A 124 -16.81 1.37 0.08
C GLY A 124 -15.42 1.29 0.73
N ASP A 125 -15.23 0.33 1.64
CA ASP A 125 -13.99 0.21 2.42
C ASP A 125 -12.83 -0.26 1.54
N GLY A 126 -13.03 -1.33 0.75
CA GLY A 126 -12.03 -1.84 -0.18
C GLY A 126 -11.71 -0.86 -1.33
N ALA A 127 -12.65 0.02 -1.69
CA ALA A 127 -12.43 1.08 -2.66
C ALA A 127 -11.54 2.20 -2.11
N ARG A 128 -11.79 2.66 -0.87
CA ARG A 128 -11.03 3.76 -0.26
C ARG A 128 -9.55 3.41 -0.14
N ASP A 129 -9.25 2.21 0.34
CA ASP A 129 -7.87 1.77 0.52
C ASP A 129 -7.12 1.71 -0.81
N ALA A 130 -7.73 1.06 -1.82
CA ALA A 130 -7.14 0.93 -3.15
C ALA A 130 -6.97 2.29 -3.85
N LEU A 131 -7.96 3.20 -3.74
CA LEU A 131 -7.85 4.56 -4.28
C LEU A 131 -6.71 5.32 -3.61
N THR A 132 -6.63 5.27 -2.29
CA THR A 132 -5.65 6.04 -1.51
C THR A 132 -4.23 5.55 -1.81
N VAL A 133 -3.99 4.23 -1.73
CA VAL A 133 -2.68 3.66 -2.03
C VAL A 133 -2.31 3.91 -3.49
N GLY A 134 -3.21 3.65 -4.44
CA GLY A 134 -2.92 3.86 -5.87
C GLY A 134 -2.56 5.32 -6.19
N VAL A 135 -3.28 6.30 -5.61
CA VAL A 135 -2.96 7.72 -5.77
C VAL A 135 -1.61 8.06 -5.15
N LEU A 136 -1.30 7.56 -3.95
CA LEU A 136 0.02 7.75 -3.34
C LEU A 136 1.13 7.15 -4.20
N THR A 137 0.91 5.98 -4.81
CA THR A 137 1.88 5.37 -5.74
C THR A 137 2.07 6.23 -7.00
N LEU A 138 1.00 6.81 -7.55
CA LEU A 138 1.11 7.76 -8.67
C LEU A 138 1.89 9.03 -8.27
N VAL A 139 1.67 9.54 -7.05
CA VAL A 139 2.43 10.68 -6.52
C VAL A 139 3.92 10.35 -6.44
N VAL A 140 4.29 9.14 -6.03
CA VAL A 140 5.71 8.71 -6.03
C VAL A 140 6.28 8.63 -7.44
N ALA A 141 5.51 8.14 -8.40
CA ALA A 141 5.93 8.14 -9.80
C ALA A 141 6.29 9.56 -10.26
N ALA A 142 5.37 10.51 -10.03
CA ALA A 142 5.57 11.91 -10.39
C ALA A 142 6.73 12.55 -9.61
N ALA A 143 6.80 12.35 -8.29
CA ALA A 143 7.85 12.92 -7.45
C ALA A 143 9.23 12.43 -7.87
N THR A 144 9.38 11.14 -8.18
CA THR A 144 10.66 10.56 -8.63
C THR A 144 11.06 11.09 -10.01
N LEU A 145 10.10 11.30 -10.93
CA LEU A 145 10.37 11.86 -12.26
C LEU A 145 10.83 13.33 -12.24
N VAL A 146 10.46 14.08 -11.20
CA VAL A 146 10.88 15.48 -11.03
C VAL A 146 12.30 15.59 -10.49
N VAL A 147 12.84 14.55 -9.85
CA VAL A 147 14.20 14.53 -9.31
C VAL A 147 15.20 14.30 -10.46
N PRO A 148 16.12 15.23 -10.74
CA PRO A 148 17.16 15.01 -11.74
C PRO A 148 18.11 13.90 -11.27
N ALA A 149 18.36 12.91 -12.13
CA ALA A 149 19.22 11.77 -11.79
C ALA A 149 20.69 12.17 -11.59
N ASP A 150 21.11 13.28 -12.19
CA ASP A 150 22.44 13.90 -12.10
C ASP A 150 22.50 15.03 -11.07
N TYR A 151 21.46 15.21 -10.26
CA TYR A 151 21.44 16.23 -9.21
C TYR A 151 22.56 15.99 -8.19
N VAL A 152 23.37 17.02 -7.95
CA VAL A 152 24.45 17.04 -6.95
C VAL A 152 24.49 18.43 -6.32
N LEU A 153 24.45 18.48 -4.99
CA LEU A 153 24.61 19.69 -4.20
C LEU A 153 25.59 19.44 -3.07
N ASP A 154 26.76 20.06 -3.16
CA ASP A 154 27.74 20.08 -2.07
C ASP A 154 27.42 21.20 -1.09
N TYR A 155 27.42 20.89 0.20
CA TYR A 155 27.14 21.83 1.27
C TYR A 155 27.98 21.53 2.51
N TYR A 156 28.21 22.53 3.35
CA TYR A 156 28.98 22.40 4.58
C TYR A 156 28.08 22.65 5.78
N ILE A 157 28.15 21.78 6.79
CA ILE A 157 27.43 21.96 8.05
C ILE A 157 28.44 22.39 9.10
N GLU A 158 28.33 23.65 9.55
CA GLU A 158 29.24 24.24 10.54
C GLU A 158 29.24 23.46 11.86
N ASP A 159 28.07 23.11 12.37
CA ASP A 159 27.90 22.36 13.63
C ASP A 159 28.51 20.95 13.57
N ALA A 160 28.60 20.35 12.39
CA ALA A 160 29.20 19.03 12.19
C ALA A 160 30.69 19.13 11.79
N GLY A 161 31.18 20.33 11.44
CA GLY A 161 32.55 20.56 10.97
C GLY A 161 32.92 19.78 9.71
N GLN A 162 31.93 19.43 8.87
CA GLN A 162 32.11 18.52 7.73
C GLN A 162 31.30 18.95 6.50
N ALA A 163 31.83 18.62 5.32
CA ALA A 163 31.15 18.78 4.04
C ALA A 163 30.31 17.52 3.73
N PHE A 164 29.16 17.74 3.10
CA PHE A 164 28.20 16.72 2.69
C PHE A 164 27.77 16.96 1.24
N THR A 165 27.29 15.91 0.59
CA THR A 165 26.77 15.98 -0.78
C THR A 165 25.36 15.41 -0.79
N LEU A 166 24.40 16.22 -1.21
CA LEU A 166 23.03 15.79 -1.49
C LEU A 166 22.93 15.42 -2.97
N THR A 167 22.63 14.15 -3.25
CA THR A 167 22.48 13.64 -4.62
C THR A 167 21.01 13.39 -4.96
N GLY A 168 20.71 13.29 -6.26
CA GLY A 168 19.39 12.86 -6.72
C GLY A 168 18.99 11.49 -6.15
N GLU A 169 19.94 10.57 -6.01
CA GLU A 169 19.70 9.26 -5.39
C GLU A 169 19.24 9.39 -3.93
N ILE A 170 19.91 10.24 -3.13
CA ILE A 170 19.51 10.47 -1.73
C ILE A 170 18.05 10.91 -1.65
N ILE A 171 17.66 11.86 -2.51
CA ILE A 171 16.28 12.36 -2.58
C ILE A 171 15.32 11.25 -3.02
N ALA A 172 15.63 10.55 -4.12
CA ALA A 172 14.74 9.57 -4.72
C ALA A 172 14.54 8.32 -3.83
N VAL A 173 15.61 7.78 -3.25
CA VAL A 173 15.55 6.69 -2.27
C VAL A 173 14.78 7.13 -1.02
N GLY A 174 15.03 8.35 -0.54
CA GLY A 174 14.27 8.95 0.56
C GLY A 174 12.77 9.06 0.26
N LEU A 175 12.39 9.46 -0.96
CA LEU A 175 10.98 9.51 -1.41
C LEU A 175 10.32 8.13 -1.36
N PHE A 176 11.02 7.07 -1.80
CA PHE A 176 10.52 5.70 -1.65
C PHE A 176 10.33 5.31 -0.19
N GLY A 177 11.28 5.62 0.69
CA GLY A 177 11.17 5.38 2.13
C GLY A 177 9.99 6.11 2.76
N GLY A 178 9.80 7.38 2.43
CA GLY A 178 8.67 8.20 2.89
C GLY A 178 7.33 7.65 2.41
N TYR A 179 7.23 7.23 1.14
CA TYR A 179 6.06 6.55 0.62
C TYR A 179 5.75 5.25 1.38
N ALA A 180 6.77 4.42 1.60
CA ALA A 180 6.60 3.18 2.35
C ALA A 180 6.11 3.44 3.77
N ALA A 181 6.60 4.50 4.44
CA ALA A 181 6.15 4.90 5.76
C ALA A 181 4.67 5.31 5.76
N ILE A 182 4.25 6.14 4.79
CA ILE A 182 2.86 6.59 4.66
C ILE A 182 1.94 5.39 4.40
N VAL A 183 2.29 4.52 3.46
CA VAL A 183 1.51 3.32 3.14
C VAL A 183 1.43 2.37 4.33
N ALA A 184 2.53 2.19 5.06
CA ALA A 184 2.57 1.35 6.26
C ALA A 184 1.57 1.83 7.31
N VAL A 185 1.63 3.12 7.66
CA VAL A 185 0.72 3.71 8.66
C VAL A 185 -0.73 3.65 8.19
N PHE A 186 -0.97 4.05 6.94
CA PHE A 186 -2.32 4.05 6.36
C PHE A 186 -2.96 2.65 6.39
N LEU A 187 -2.24 1.63 5.91
CA LEU A 187 -2.75 0.26 5.86
C LEU A 187 -2.84 -0.40 7.24
N ALA A 188 -1.96 -0.04 8.18
CA ALA A 188 -2.06 -0.49 9.56
C ALA A 188 -3.35 0.03 10.21
N ILE A 189 -3.65 1.32 10.04
CA ILE A 189 -4.89 1.92 10.54
C ILE A 189 -6.10 1.26 9.88
N ALA A 190 -6.10 1.12 8.55
CA ALA A 190 -7.20 0.48 7.81
C ALA A 190 -7.43 -0.98 8.25
N GLY A 191 -6.36 -1.76 8.43
CA GLY A 191 -6.44 -3.16 8.86
C GLY A 191 -6.92 -3.35 10.30
N LEU A 192 -6.61 -2.39 11.19
CA LEU A 192 -7.00 -2.43 12.61
C LEU A 192 -8.34 -1.73 12.91
N SER A 193 -8.85 -0.91 11.98
CA SER A 193 -10.08 -0.13 12.20
C SER A 193 -11.29 -1.03 12.46
N PRO A 194 -12.11 -0.82 13.50
CA PRO A 194 -13.31 -1.61 13.74
C PRO A 194 -14.29 -1.58 12.55
N ASP A 195 -15.03 -2.66 12.32
CA ASP A 195 -16.19 -2.60 11.42
C ASP A 195 -17.21 -1.61 12.02
N ALA A 196 -17.75 -0.72 11.20
CA ALA A 196 -18.90 0.06 11.63
C ALA A 196 -20.02 -0.91 12.02
N PRO A 197 -20.73 -0.70 13.15
CA PRO A 197 -21.90 -1.49 13.47
C PRO A 197 -22.83 -1.39 12.26
N ARG A 198 -23.04 -2.52 11.56
CA ARG A 198 -24.08 -2.62 10.55
C ARG A 198 -25.34 -2.14 11.27
N GLN A 199 -25.91 -1.00 10.89
CA GLN A 199 -27.18 -0.56 11.43
C GLN A 199 -28.14 -1.70 11.14
N THR A 200 -28.37 -2.56 12.14
CA THR A 200 -29.42 -3.56 12.10
C THR A 200 -30.67 -2.74 11.84
N ALA A 201 -31.24 -2.92 10.64
CA ALA A 201 -32.46 -2.24 10.24
C ALA A 201 -33.39 -2.27 11.44
N ALA A 202 -33.72 -1.06 11.96
CA ALA A 202 -34.66 -0.95 13.05
C ALA A 202 -35.89 -1.75 12.64
N ALA A 203 -36.25 -2.76 13.43
CA ALA A 203 -37.45 -3.53 13.19
C ALA A 203 -38.60 -2.53 12.96
N PRO A 204 -39.42 -2.68 11.91
CA PRO A 204 -40.54 -1.79 11.70
C PRO A 204 -41.34 -1.77 12.99
N ILE A 205 -41.48 -0.56 13.56
CA ILE A 205 -42.25 -0.33 14.75
C ILE A 205 -43.66 -0.77 14.37
N SER A 206 -44.10 -1.92 14.87
CA SER A 206 -45.47 -2.37 14.69
C SER A 206 -46.34 -1.28 15.30
N GLU A 207 -47.02 -0.55 14.44
CA GLU A 207 -48.01 0.45 14.81
C GLU A 207 -48.97 -0.21 15.79
N ALA A 208 -48.98 0.28 17.03
CA ALA A 208 -49.78 -0.28 18.09
C ALA A 208 -51.25 -0.04 17.73
N GLU A 209 -51.98 -1.14 17.51
CA GLU A 209 -53.41 -1.12 17.29
C GLU A 209 -54.12 -0.44 18.50
N PRO A 210 -54.94 0.59 18.28
CA PRO A 210 -55.60 1.30 19.37
C PRO A 210 -56.67 0.40 19.99
N ARG A 211 -56.44 -0.04 21.24
CA ARG A 211 -57.45 -0.74 22.04
C ARG A 211 -58.62 0.20 22.32
N ILE A 212 -59.76 -0.07 21.68
CA ILE A 212 -61.06 0.54 22.03
C ILE A 212 -61.48 -0.02 23.40
N PRO A 213 -61.92 0.82 24.36
CA PRO A 213 -62.45 0.34 25.63
C PRO A 213 -63.81 -0.34 25.41
N GLU A 214 -63.94 -1.60 25.80
CA GLU A 214 -65.26 -2.25 25.93
C GLU A 214 -66.03 -1.58 27.07
N GLU A 215 -67.13 -0.91 26.73
CA GLU A 215 -68.18 -0.54 27.67
C GLU A 215 -68.76 -1.82 28.29
N ARG A 216 -68.72 -1.90 29.61
CA ARG A 216 -69.28 -3.02 30.38
C ARG A 216 -70.70 -2.64 30.86
N PRO A 217 -71.72 -3.49 30.66
CA PRO A 217 -73.10 -3.23 31.12
C PRO A 217 -73.24 -3.28 32.64
#